data_AF-A0A7X4Z3M1-F1
#
_entry.id   AF-A0A7X4Z3M1-F1
#
_cell.length_a   1.000
_cell.length_b   1.000
_cell.length_c   1.000
_cell.angle_alpha   90.00
_cell.angle_beta   90.00
_cell.angle_gamma   90.00
#
_symmetry.space_group_name_H-M   'P 1'
#
loop_
_entity.id
_entity.type
_entity.pdbx_description
1 polymer ?
#
loop_
_entity_poly.entity_id
_entity_poly.type
_entity_poly.pdbx_seq_one_letter_code
_entity_poly.pdbx_strand_id
1 'polypeptide(L)' 'MSRQILYPGGDGITRISDPFWMNYCRKCGHSFWSCLCTADCPECGNQDLKRELGTVPYEQIIAERGEPIKPKSE' A
#
# COMPACT_ATOMS: atom_id res chain seq x y z
N MET A 1 -3.99 -24.69 -5.40
CA MET A 1 -3.33 -23.39 -5.27
C MET A 1 -4.31 -22.31 -5.70
N SER A 2 -4.83 -21.53 -4.76
CA SER A 2 -5.72 -20.39 -5.07
C SER A 2 -4.93 -19.36 -5.88
N ARG A 3 -5.37 -19.07 -7.11
CA ARG A 3 -4.80 -17.95 -7.89
C ARG A 3 -5.02 -16.67 -7.09
N GLN A 4 -3.93 -16.01 -6.70
CA GLN A 4 -4.03 -14.70 -6.05
C GLN A 4 -4.45 -13.69 -7.12
N ILE A 5 -5.63 -13.09 -6.96
CA ILE A 5 -6.13 -12.07 -7.88
C ILE A 5 -5.63 -10.72 -7.37
N LEU A 6 -4.58 -10.20 -8.01
CA LEU A 6 -4.01 -8.89 -7.73
C LEU A 6 -4.92 -7.78 -8.26
N TYR A 7 -4.81 -6.59 -7.66
CA TYR A 7 -5.46 -5.40 -8.19
C TYR A 7 -4.91 -5.08 -9.59
N PRO A 8 -5.75 -5.02 -10.65
CA PRO A 8 -5.28 -4.81 -12.02
C PRO A 8 -4.54 -3.47 -12.17
N GLY A 9 -3.31 -3.50 -12.71
CA GLY A 9 -2.47 -2.31 -12.82
C GLY A 9 -2.03 -1.73 -11.47
N GLY A 10 -2.13 -2.50 -10.38
CA GLY A 10 -1.77 -2.08 -9.03
C GLY A 10 -0.27 -2.20 -8.72
N ASP A 11 0.04 -2.24 -7.43
CA ASP A 11 1.40 -2.31 -6.87
C ASP A 11 2.03 -3.72 -6.89
N GLY A 12 1.36 -4.71 -7.49
CA GLY A 12 1.84 -6.08 -7.56
C GLY A 12 1.69 -6.90 -6.28
N ILE A 13 1.22 -6.32 -5.16
CA ILE A 13 1.06 -7.02 -3.88
C ILE A 13 -0.34 -6.91 -3.28
N THR A 14 -1.07 -5.84 -3.60
CA THR A 14 -2.44 -5.62 -3.16
C THR A 14 -3.37 -6.47 -4.01
N ARG A 15 -4.20 -7.27 -3.33
CA ARG A 15 -5.22 -8.13 -3.94
C ARG A 15 -6.53 -7.38 -4.06
N ILE A 16 -7.36 -7.78 -5.02
CA ILE A 16 -8.69 -7.18 -5.19
C ILE A 16 -9.60 -7.39 -3.97
N SER A 17 -9.34 -8.44 -3.20
CA SER A 17 -10.09 -8.80 -2.00
C SER A 17 -9.52 -8.22 -0.71
N ASP A 18 -8.37 -7.54 -0.78
CA ASP A 18 -7.80 -6.92 0.41
C ASP A 18 -8.65 -5.72 0.85
N PRO A 19 -8.63 -5.37 2.15
CA PRO A 19 -9.16 -4.09 2.62
C PRO A 19 -8.35 -2.91 2.05
N PHE A 20 -8.77 -1.69 2.36
CA PHE A 20 -7.96 -0.51 2.05
C PHE A 20 -6.74 -0.41 2.98
N TRP A 21 -5.68 0.20 2.47
CA TRP A 21 -4.51 0.57 3.24
C TRP A 21 -4.83 1.81 4.07
N MET A 22 -4.68 1.72 5.40
CA MET A 22 -4.62 2.88 6.27
C MET A 22 -3.19 3.41 6.27
N ASN A 23 -3.02 4.70 6.01
CA ASN A 23 -1.73 5.36 5.95
C ASN A 23 -1.67 6.49 6.99
N TYR A 24 -0.54 6.60 7.67
CA TYR A 24 -0.18 7.75 8.51
C TYR A 24 1.12 8.36 8.00
N CYS A 25 1.08 9.62 7.57
CA CYS A 25 2.26 10.32 7.09
C CYS A 25 3.13 10.80 8.26
N ARG A 26 4.37 10.33 8.34
CA ARG A 26 5.30 10.71 9.41
C ARG A 26 5.82 12.14 9.29
N LYS A 27 5.64 12.80 8.14
CA LYS A 27 6.06 14.19 7.90
C LYS A 27 5.02 15.23 8.27
N CYS A 28 3.78 15.08 7.78
CA CYS A 28 2.71 16.07 8.03
C CYS A 28 1.65 15.61 9.04
N GLY A 29 1.70 14.36 9.51
CA GLY A 29 0.74 13.78 10.46
C GLY A 29 -0.62 13.42 9.85
N HIS A 30 -0.84 13.66 8.55
CA HIS A 30 -2.09 13.36 7.88
C HIS A 30 -2.33 11.84 7.79
N SER A 31 -3.56 11.41 8.06
CA SER A 31 -4.01 10.03 7.95
C SER A 31 -5.01 9.87 6.82
N PHE A 32 -4.86 8.85 5.98
CA PHE A 32 -5.71 8.64 4.81
C PHE A 32 -5.76 7.17 4.38
N TRP A 33 -6.83 6.83 3.66
CA TRP A 33 -7.01 5.50 3.07
C TRP A 33 -6.55 5.47 1.62
N SER A 34 -5.96 4.36 1.17
CA SER A 34 -5.60 4.15 -0.23
C SER A 34 -5.89 2.72 -0.70
N CYS A 35 -6.13 2.56 -2.00
CA CYS A 35 -6.31 1.25 -2.61
C CYS A 35 -4.99 0.50 -2.82
N LEU A 36 -3.86 1.21 -2.87
CA LEU A 36 -2.53 0.66 -3.13
C LEU A 36 -1.56 1.12 -2.04
N CYS A 37 -0.54 0.30 -1.76
CA CYS A 37 0.49 0.60 -0.75
C CYS A 37 1.53 1.62 -1.26
N THR A 38 1.58 1.84 -2.56
CA THR A 38 2.50 2.78 -3.24
C THR A 38 1.99 4.22 -3.27
N ALA A 39 0.86 4.50 -2.61
CA ALA A 39 0.30 5.85 -2.55
C ALA A 39 1.22 6.83 -1.81
N ASP A 40 1.27 8.05 -2.33
CA ASP A 40 1.91 9.20 -1.71
C ASP A 40 0.92 9.90 -0.76
N CYS A 41 1.44 10.64 0.23
CA CYS A 41 0.58 11.48 1.07
C CYS A 41 -0.14 12.54 0.21
N PRO A 42 -1.48 12.62 0.24
CA PRO A 42 -2.23 13.57 -0.58
C PRO A 42 -2.00 15.03 -0.19
N GLU A 43 -1.61 15.28 1.07
CA GLU A 43 -1.38 16.64 1.59
C GLU A 43 0.03 17.17 1.29
N CYS A 44 1.05 16.32 1.35
CA CYS A 44 2.46 16.78 1.27
C CYS A 44 3.35 16.02 0.28
N GLY A 45 2.79 15.03 -0.44
CA GLY A 45 3.50 14.21 -1.44
C GLY A 45 4.57 13.27 -0.88
N ASN A 46 4.72 13.15 0.44
CA ASN A 46 5.77 12.31 1.03
C ASN A 46 5.42 10.81 0.98
N GLN A 47 6.44 9.96 0.80
CA GLN A 47 6.34 8.50 0.79
C GLN A 47 6.67 7.82 2.13
N ASP A 48 7.22 8.55 3.10
CA ASP A 48 7.46 8.06 4.47
C ASP A 48 6.13 7.97 5.26
N LEU A 49 5.44 6.85 5.04
CA LEU A 49 4.15 6.53 5.66
C LEU A 49 4.27 5.25 6.49
N LYS A 50 3.68 5.26 7.68
CA LYS A 50 3.32 4.02 8.38
C LYS A 50 2.04 3.48 7.73
N ARG A 51 2.02 2.21 7.32
CA ARG A 51 0.90 1.62 6.58
C ARG A 51 0.41 0.33 7.21
N GLU A 52 -0.90 0.12 7.19
CA GLU A 52 -1.56 -1.10 7.67
C GLU A 52 -2.64 -1.52 6.68
N LEU A 53 -2.75 -2.81 6.39
CA LEU A 53 -3.77 -3.38 5.51
C LEU A 53 -4.83 -4.06 6.38
N GLY A 54 -5.93 -3.35 6.64
CA GLY A 54 -6.88 -3.75 7.68
C GLY A 54 -6.24 -3.59 9.06
N THR A 55 -5.72 -4.68 9.62
CA THR A 55 -5.00 -4.69 10.92
C THR A 55 -3.58 -5.25 10.82
N VAL A 56 -3.13 -5.58 9.60
CA VAL A 56 -1.81 -6.19 9.37
C VAL A 56 -0.79 -5.12 8.98
N PRO A 57 0.34 -4.99 9.69
CA PRO A 57 1.38 -4.03 9.35
C PRO A 57 2.01 -4.29 7.98
N TYR A 58 2.40 -3.21 7.30
CA TYR A 58 3.04 -3.24 5.98
C TYR A 58 4.25 -4.17 5.91
N GLU A 59 5.12 -4.14 6.93
CA GLU A 59 6.35 -4.94 6.99
C GLU A 59 6.04 -6.44 6.96
N GLN A 60 4.93 -6.86 7.59
CA GLN A 60 4.49 -8.24 7.54
C GLN A 60 3.94 -8.60 6.16
N ILE A 61 3.18 -7.70 5.54
CA ILE A 61 2.63 -7.93 4.20
C ILE A 61 3.75 -8.13 3.17
N ILE A 62 4.78 -7.28 3.17
CA ILE A 62 5.89 -7.42 2.21
C ILE A 62 6.77 -8.65 2.48
N ALA A 63 6.93 -9.06 3.75
CA ALA A 63 7.65 -10.28 4.08
C ALA A 63 6.93 -11.53 3.55
N GLU A 64 5.59 -11.52 3.54
CA GLU A 64 4.77 -12.63 3.05
C GLU A 64 4.55 -12.60 1.53
N ARG A 65 4.49 -11.41 0.92
CA ARG A 65 4.02 -11.22 -0.46
C ARG A 65 5.08 -10.68 -1.42
N GLY A 66 6.23 -10.23 -0.91
CA GLY A 66 7.29 -9.59 -1.67
C GLY A 66 7.16 -8.06 -1.70
N GLU A 67 8.12 -7.42 -2.36
CA GLU A 67 8.18 -5.96 -2.50
C GLU A 67 7.18 -5.44 -3.54
N PRO A 68 6.54 -4.28 -3.30
CA PRO A 68 5.67 -3.66 -4.28
C PRO A 68 6.45 -3.18 -5.51
N ILE A 69 5.82 -3.33 -6.67
CA ILE A 69 6.31 -2.76 -7.91
C ILE A 69 5.94 -1.28 -7.89
N LYS A 70 6.93 -0.40 -7.74
CA LYS A 70 6.69 1.03 -7.95
C LYS A 70 6.34 1.25 -9.43
N PRO A 71 5.20 1.89 -9.75
CA PRO A 71 4.95 2.28 -11.13
C PRO A 71 6.12 3.15 -11.59
N LYS A 72 6.69 2.82 -12.75
CA LYS A 72 7.66 3.70 -13.41
C LYS A 72 6.91 5.00 -13.68
N SER A 73 7.39 6.11 -13.13
CA SER A 73 6.99 7.43 -13.60
C SER A 73 7.27 7.47 -15.10
N GLU A 74 6.21 7.58 -15.91
CA GLU A 74 6.30 7.88 -17.34
C GLU A 74 6.93 9.27 -17.57
#